data_AF-A0A525HGT2-F1
#
_entry.id   AF-A0A525HGT2-F1
#
_cell.length_a   1.000
_cell.length_b   1.000
_cell.length_c   1.000
_cell.angle_alpha   90.00
_cell.angle_beta   90.00
_cell.angle_gamma   90.00
#
_symmetry.space_group_name_H-M   'P 1'
#
loop_
_entity.id
_entity.type
_entity.pdbx_description
1 polymer ?
#
loop_
_entity_poly.entity_id
_entity_poly.type
_entity_poly.pdbx_seq_one_letter_code
_entity_poly.pdbx_strand_id
1 'polypeptide(L)'
;MGAAPADHPRAYLLSIGQIALRDTESIEAFSIKTWGVEFNAVCRIPGGWRIKAGNSATPDGEIDGEGSQGATWFNQSSPKELRAFLLVTLYAPVQAQDIGSPNNGIPATFKGTATISTDDGDVKRALTYKNITLTPARRCP
;
A
#
# COMPACT_ATOMS: atom_id res chain seq x y z
N MET A 1 -5.30 -20.57 17.12
CA MET A 1 -4.00 -20.17 17.73
C MET A 1 -3.78 -18.72 17.37
N GLY A 2 -3.97 -17.81 18.32
CA GLY A 2 -3.82 -16.37 18.11
C GLY A 2 -2.34 -16.01 18.01
N ALA A 3 -1.97 -15.21 17.01
CA ALA A 3 -0.63 -14.66 16.92
C ALA A 3 -0.41 -13.72 18.12
N ALA A 4 0.63 -13.98 18.91
CA ALA A 4 1.05 -13.07 19.98
C ALA A 4 1.38 -11.69 19.35
N PRO A 5 1.01 -10.57 20.01
CA PRO A 5 1.39 -9.24 19.54
C PRO A 5 2.91 -9.15 19.44
N ALA A 6 3.41 -8.42 18.44
CA ALA A 6 4.84 -8.15 18.36
C ALA A 6 5.26 -7.41 19.63
N ASP A 7 6.29 -7.91 20.32
CA ASP A 7 6.72 -7.41 21.65
C ASP A 7 6.97 -5.90 21.67
N HIS A 8 7.27 -5.26 20.53
CA HIS A 8 7.34 -3.80 20.42
C HIS A 8 6.94 -3.30 19.01
N PRO A 9 6.36 -2.09 18.90
CA PRO A 9 6.14 -1.42 17.63
C PRO A 9 7.44 -1.27 16.84
N ARG A 10 7.40 -1.53 15.53
CA ARG A 10 8.58 -1.43 14.66
C ARG A 10 8.29 -0.54 13.46
N ALA A 11 9.25 0.33 13.15
CA ALA A 11 9.18 1.23 12.02
C ALA A 11 9.82 0.64 10.76
N TYR A 12 9.21 0.92 9.60
CA TYR A 12 9.57 0.39 8.30
C TYR A 12 9.40 1.44 7.21
N LEU A 13 10.28 1.39 6.20
CA LEU A 13 10.02 1.97 4.90
C LEU A 13 9.14 1.03 4.08
N LEU A 14 7.99 1.52 3.65
CA LEU A 14 7.02 0.80 2.85
C LEU A 14 7.25 1.09 1.36
N SER A 15 7.24 0.02 0.57
CA SER A 15 7.24 0.07 -0.89
C SER A 15 6.01 -0.65 -1.44
N ILE A 16 5.48 -0.15 -2.55
CA ILE A 16 4.46 -0.86 -3.34
C ILE A 16 5.10 -1.34 -4.65
N GLY A 17 4.83 -2.59 -5.03
CA GLY A 17 5.31 -3.16 -6.28
C GLY A 17 4.68 -4.52 -6.58
N GLN A 18 5.28 -5.23 -7.53
CA GLN A 18 4.79 -6.52 -8.04
C GLN A 18 3.32 -6.47 -8.46
N ILE A 19 2.87 -5.31 -8.93
CA ILE A 19 1.52 -5.13 -9.47
C ILE A 19 1.55 -5.77 -10.85
N ALA A 20 0.73 -6.80 -11.07
CA ALA A 20 0.64 -7.41 -12.38
C ALA A 20 0.28 -6.32 -13.40
N LEU A 21 1.04 -6.25 -14.50
CA LEU A 21 0.82 -5.38 -15.66
C LEU A 21 1.16 -6.17 -16.92
N ARG A 22 0.46 -5.87 -18.01
CA ARG A 22 0.76 -6.30 -19.39
C ARG A 22 1.46 -5.15 -20.13
N ASP A 23 1.98 -5.44 -21.31
CA ASP A 23 2.91 -4.56 -22.05
C ASP A 23 2.35 -3.18 -22.47
N THR A 24 1.02 -2.98 -22.42
CA THR A 24 0.35 -1.69 -22.71
C THR A 24 -0.35 -1.08 -21.49
N GLU A 25 -0.28 -1.74 -20.34
CA GLU A 25 -1.02 -1.33 -19.16
C GLU A 25 -0.22 -0.37 -18.29
N SER A 26 -0.92 0.54 -17.62
CA SER A 26 -0.29 1.50 -16.70
C SER A 26 -1.07 1.62 -15.40
N ILE A 27 -0.36 1.79 -14.29
CA ILE A 27 -0.94 2.05 -12.97
C ILE A 27 -1.30 3.54 -12.92
N GLU A 28 -2.59 3.81 -12.88
CA GLU A 28 -3.14 5.17 -12.76
C GLU A 28 -3.33 5.57 -11.30
N ALA A 29 -3.85 4.63 -10.50
CA ALA A 29 -4.15 4.88 -9.10
C ALA A 29 -4.00 3.61 -8.26
N PHE A 30 -3.93 3.79 -6.95
CA PHE A 30 -4.09 2.71 -5.98
C PHE A 30 -4.77 3.22 -4.72
N SER A 31 -5.47 2.32 -4.04
CA SER A 31 -6.07 2.56 -2.74
C SER A 31 -5.90 1.31 -1.88
N ILE A 32 -5.28 1.46 -0.72
CA ILE A 32 -4.95 0.37 0.20
C ILE A 32 -5.42 0.76 1.60
N LYS A 33 -6.37 -0.01 2.12
CA LYS A 33 -6.74 0.06 3.53
C LYS A 33 -5.73 -0.71 4.36
N THR A 34 -5.45 -0.18 5.55
CA THR A 34 -4.46 -0.73 6.46
C THR A 34 -5.02 -0.97 7.85
N TRP A 35 -4.52 -2.00 8.52
CA TRP A 35 -4.89 -2.34 9.89
C TRP A 35 -3.67 -2.54 10.77
N GLY A 36 -3.58 -1.78 11.88
CA GLY A 36 -2.45 -1.82 12.81
C GLY A 36 -1.21 -1.11 12.26
N VAL A 37 -1.39 -0.17 11.34
CA VAL A 37 -0.33 0.57 10.64
C VAL A 37 -0.49 2.06 10.95
N GLU A 38 0.51 2.64 11.60
CA GLU A 38 0.61 4.08 11.79
C GLU A 38 1.50 4.69 10.71
N PHE A 39 1.07 5.83 10.17
CA PHE A 39 1.79 6.60 9.17
C PHE A 39 2.65 7.65 9.87
N ASN A 40 3.98 7.48 9.82
CA ASN A 40 4.92 8.41 10.43
C ASN A 40 5.24 9.58 9.49
N ALA A 41 5.47 9.28 8.20
CA ALA A 41 5.82 10.29 7.21
C ALA A 41 5.63 9.79 5.77
N VAL A 42 5.40 10.72 4.85
CA VAL A 42 5.58 10.51 3.40
C VAL A 42 7.02 10.86 3.05
N CYS A 43 7.82 9.86 2.67
CA CYS A 43 9.24 10.05 2.34
C CYS A 43 9.47 10.50 0.89
N ARG A 44 8.55 10.13 -0.01
CA ARG A 44 8.64 10.49 -1.43
C ARG A 44 7.24 10.59 -2.03
N ILE A 45 7.03 11.61 -2.86
CA ILE A 45 5.84 11.77 -3.70
C ILE A 45 6.31 11.69 -5.15
N PRO A 46 5.80 10.75 -5.97
CA PRO A 46 6.13 10.70 -7.39
C PRO A 46 5.70 11.99 -8.11
N GLY A 47 6.45 12.40 -9.13
CA GLY A 47 6.10 13.58 -9.92
C GLY A 47 4.74 13.41 -10.61
N GLY A 48 3.85 14.38 -10.43
CA GLY A 48 2.49 14.33 -11.01
C GLY A 48 1.52 13.40 -10.28
N TRP A 49 1.90 12.88 -9.12
CA TRP A 49 1.03 12.07 -8.26
C TRP A 49 0.58 12.84 -7.03
N ARG A 50 -0.65 12.56 -6.62
CA ARG A 50 -1.15 12.88 -5.29
C ARG A 50 -1.07 11.62 -4.45
N ILE A 51 -0.41 11.70 -3.30
CA ILE A 51 -0.38 10.63 -2.30
C ILE A 51 -1.15 11.09 -1.06
N LYS A 52 -2.10 10.28 -0.60
CA LYS A 52 -2.77 10.41 0.68
C LYS A 52 -2.38 9.20 1.52
N ALA A 53 -1.67 9.44 2.61
CA ALA A 53 -1.33 8.40 3.57
C ALA A 53 -1.70 8.93 4.95
N GLY A 54 -2.75 8.37 5.55
CA GLY A 54 -3.20 8.84 6.86
C GLY A 54 -4.61 8.45 7.20
N ASN A 55 -4.75 7.96 8.42
CA ASN A 55 -5.91 7.92 9.31
C ASN A 55 -5.44 7.18 10.59
N SER A 56 -6.33 7.02 11.59
CA SER A 56 -6.02 6.22 12.79
C SER A 56 -5.39 4.86 12.43
N ALA A 57 -4.42 4.38 13.23
CA ALA A 57 -3.73 3.11 13.01
C ALA A 57 -4.70 1.91 12.87
N THR A 58 -5.88 2.02 13.47
CA THR A 58 -7.05 1.16 13.31
C THR A 58 -8.31 1.97 13.61
N PRO A 59 -9.46 1.72 12.96
CA PRO A 59 -9.70 0.78 11.85
C PRO A 59 -9.55 1.38 10.44
N ASP A 60 -9.17 2.66 10.33
CA ASP A 60 -9.41 3.45 9.11
C ASP A 60 -8.16 3.87 8.33
N GLY A 61 -7.00 3.30 8.64
CA GLY A 61 -5.75 3.66 7.95
C GLY A 61 -5.86 3.42 6.44
N GLU A 62 -5.39 4.38 5.65
CA GLU A 62 -5.55 4.37 4.19
C GLU A 62 -4.30 4.93 3.52
N ILE A 63 -3.92 4.28 2.41
CA ILE A 63 -2.88 4.71 1.48
C ILE A 63 -3.50 4.79 0.10
N ASP A 64 -3.69 6.01 -0.38
CA ASP A 64 -4.12 6.27 -1.74
C ASP A 64 -3.03 6.98 -2.53
N GLY A 65 -2.95 6.66 -3.81
CA GLY A 65 -2.14 7.36 -4.78
C GLY A 65 -2.88 7.49 -6.09
N GLU A 66 -2.80 8.65 -6.73
CA GLU A 66 -3.42 8.90 -8.03
C GLU A 66 -2.50 9.77 -8.89
N GLY A 67 -2.24 9.33 -10.12
CA GLY A 67 -1.50 10.08 -11.14
C GLY A 67 -2.42 11.03 -11.89
N SER A 68 -2.01 12.30 -11.98
CA SER A 68 -2.84 13.38 -12.55
C SER A 68 -3.14 13.26 -14.04
N GLN A 69 -2.24 12.65 -14.82
CA GLN A 69 -2.37 12.52 -16.28
C GLN A 69 -1.67 11.25 -16.77
N GLY A 70 -2.08 10.73 -17.94
CA GLY A 70 -1.52 9.52 -18.56
C GLY A 70 0.00 9.45 -18.60
N ALA A 71 0.67 10.57 -18.86
CA ALA A 71 2.14 10.65 -18.91
C ALA A 71 2.84 10.44 -17.55
N THR A 72 2.10 10.51 -16.45
CA THR A 72 2.60 10.33 -15.08
C THR A 72 2.34 8.93 -14.54
N TRP A 73 1.54 8.12 -15.25
CA TRP A 73 1.20 6.77 -14.83
C TRP A 73 2.39 5.82 -14.93
N PHE A 74 2.39 4.78 -14.10
CA PHE A 74 3.51 3.85 -14.08
C PHE A 74 3.27 2.67 -15.01
N ASN A 75 4.11 2.52 -16.03
CA ASN A 75 4.12 1.37 -16.93
C ASN A 75 4.95 0.17 -16.42
N GLN A 76 5.48 0.26 -15.19
CA GLN A 76 6.28 -0.78 -14.56
C GLN A 76 5.51 -1.44 -13.42
N SER A 77 5.59 -2.77 -13.31
CA SER A 77 4.95 -3.53 -12.23
C SER A 77 5.47 -3.15 -10.83
N SER A 78 6.69 -2.63 -10.75
CA SER A 78 7.35 -2.19 -9.52
C SER A 78 8.03 -0.82 -9.73
N PRO A 79 7.24 0.27 -9.73
CA PRO A 79 7.77 1.61 -10.01
C PRO A 79 8.81 2.03 -8.98
N LYS A 80 9.90 2.65 -9.42
CA LYS A 80 10.99 3.08 -8.51
C LYS A 80 10.54 4.21 -7.57
N GLU A 81 9.54 4.96 -8.00
CA GLU A 81 8.94 6.07 -7.30
C GLU A 81 8.11 5.60 -6.09
N LEU A 82 7.54 4.39 -6.17
CA LEU A 82 6.81 3.74 -5.08
C LEU A 82 7.71 2.87 -4.19
N ARG A 83 9.03 2.95 -4.36
CA ARG A 83 10.00 2.30 -3.47
C ARG A 83 10.30 3.19 -2.27
N ALA A 84 10.14 2.63 -1.07
CA ALA A 84 10.45 3.27 0.21
C ALA A 84 9.82 4.67 0.36
N PHE A 85 8.58 4.82 -0.11
CA PHE A 85 7.92 6.12 -0.26
C PHE A 85 7.15 6.55 0.99
N LEU A 86 6.88 5.64 1.93
CA LEU A 86 6.28 5.94 3.23
C LEU A 86 7.11 5.35 4.37
N LEU A 87 7.17 6.08 5.48
CA LEU A 87 7.64 5.57 6.76
C LEU A 87 6.43 5.21 7.62
N VAL A 88 6.33 3.97 8.06
CA VAL A 88 5.20 3.46 8.85
C VAL A 88 5.67 2.73 10.10
N THR A 89 4.84 2.67 11.12
CA THR A 89 5.02 1.83 12.31
C THR A 89 3.96 0.72 12.31
N LEU A 90 4.40 -0.53 12.48
CA LEU A 90 3.50 -1.67 12.70
C LEU A 90 3.48 -2.02 14.18
N TYR A 91 2.28 -2.17 14.72
CA TYR A 91 2.04 -2.59 16.12
C TYR A 91 1.93 -4.11 16.28
N ALA A 92 1.75 -4.83 15.17
CA ALA A 92 1.64 -6.29 15.12
C ALA A 92 2.29 -6.82 13.83
N PRO A 93 2.59 -8.13 13.75
CA PRO A 93 3.04 -8.74 12.51
C PRO A 93 2.03 -8.54 11.38
N VAL A 94 2.52 -8.55 10.13
CA VAL A 94 1.65 -8.45 8.94
C VAL A 94 0.69 -9.62 8.90
N GLN A 95 -0.60 -9.31 8.96
CA GLN A 95 -1.69 -10.24 8.80
C GLN A 95 -2.04 -10.38 7.31
N ALA A 96 -1.87 -11.58 6.77
CA ALA A 96 -2.02 -11.87 5.35
C ALA A 96 -3.48 -11.94 4.86
N GLN A 97 -4.41 -12.25 5.75
CA GLN A 97 -5.82 -12.54 5.43
C GLN A 97 -6.74 -11.94 6.49
N ASP A 98 -8.00 -11.74 6.16
CA ASP A 98 -8.98 -11.29 7.16
C ASP A 98 -9.18 -12.37 8.24
N ILE A 99 -9.39 -11.95 9.49
CA ILE A 99 -9.70 -12.82 10.63
C ILE A 99 -11.13 -12.55 11.08
N GLY A 100 -11.97 -13.58 11.15
CA GLY A 100 -13.37 -13.47 11.56
C GLY A 100 -14.34 -13.35 10.38
N SER A 101 -15.56 -12.88 10.65
CA SER A 101 -16.63 -12.83 9.63
C SER A 101 -16.51 -11.61 8.71
N PRO A 102 -17.00 -11.66 7.46
CA PRO A 102 -16.85 -10.61 6.44
C PRO A 102 -17.28 -9.17 6.83
N ASN A 103 -18.09 -9.01 7.88
CA ASN A 103 -18.62 -7.73 8.34
C ASN A 103 -18.23 -7.35 9.77
N ASN A 104 -17.54 -8.23 10.50
CA ASN A 104 -17.17 -8.02 11.91
C ASN A 104 -15.77 -8.61 12.21
N GLY A 105 -14.96 -8.76 11.17
CA GLY A 105 -13.63 -9.34 11.22
C GLY A 105 -12.55 -8.27 11.23
N ILE A 106 -11.37 -8.65 11.68
CA ILE A 106 -10.15 -7.86 11.56
C ILE A 106 -9.64 -8.03 10.12
N PRO A 107 -9.61 -6.97 9.29
CA PRO A 107 -9.11 -7.09 7.93
C PRO A 107 -7.61 -7.40 7.89
N ALA A 108 -7.14 -7.95 6.77
CA ALA A 108 -5.71 -8.07 6.49
C ALA A 108 -4.98 -6.72 6.66
N THR A 109 -3.72 -6.76 7.08
CA THR A 109 -2.93 -5.54 7.36
C THR A 109 -2.82 -4.60 6.17
N PHE A 110 -2.80 -5.15 4.95
CA PHE A 110 -2.84 -4.38 3.71
C PHE A 110 -3.84 -5.03 2.75
N LYS A 111 -4.87 -4.29 2.36
CA LYS A 111 -5.90 -4.77 1.43
C LYS A 111 -6.43 -3.63 0.59
N GLY A 112 -6.41 -3.79 -0.72
CA GLY A 112 -6.76 -2.70 -1.60
C GLY A 112 -6.87 -3.08 -3.06
N THR A 113 -6.83 -2.07 -3.93
CA THR A 113 -6.83 -2.22 -5.38
C THR A 113 -5.92 -1.21 -6.06
N ALA A 114 -5.30 -1.60 -7.16
CA ALA A 114 -4.74 -0.71 -8.16
C ALA A 114 -5.76 -0.52 -9.29
N THR A 115 -5.94 0.71 -9.74
CA THR A 115 -6.62 1.04 -11.00
C THR A 115 -5.57 1.00 -12.10
N ILE A 116 -5.79 0.11 -13.07
CA ILE A 116 -4.91 -0.12 -14.19
C ILE A 116 -5.61 0.39 -15.44
N SER A 117 -5.02 1.37 -16.10
CA SER A 117 -5.51 1.84 -17.38
C SER A 117 -5.06 0.90 -18.50
N THR A 118 -6.00 0.59 -19.40
CA THR A 118 -5.81 -0.30 -20.54
C THR A 118 -6.47 0.30 -21.78
N ASP A 119 -6.18 -0.25 -22.96
CA ASP A 119 -6.79 0.20 -24.23
C ASP A 119 -8.32 0.03 -24.26
N ASP A 120 -8.85 -0.92 -23.49
CA ASP A 120 -10.29 -1.21 -23.36
C ASP A 120 -10.96 -0.46 -22.18
N GLY A 121 -10.21 0.40 -21.48
CA GLY A 121 -10.63 1.12 -20.28
C GLY A 121 -10.02 0.58 -18.99
N ASP A 122 -10.45 1.12 -17.86
CA ASP A 122 -9.76 0.86 -16.59
C ASP A 122 -10.23 -0.44 -15.94
N VAL A 123 -9.26 -1.20 -15.41
CA VAL A 123 -9.51 -2.44 -14.67
C VAL A 123 -8.93 -2.36 -13.27
N LYS A 124 -9.65 -2.92 -12.28
CA LYS A 124 -9.16 -3.01 -10.90
C LYS A 124 -8.40 -4.31 -10.68
N ARG A 125 -7.19 -4.22 -10.13
CA ARG A 125 -6.40 -5.38 -9.68
C ARG A 125 -6.24 -5.35 -8.17
N ALA A 126 -6.43 -6.51 -7.54
CA ALA A 126 -6.30 -6.62 -6.10
C ALA A 126 -4.87 -6.35 -5.64
N LEU A 127 -4.73 -5.57 -4.57
CA LEU A 127 -3.49 -5.37 -3.84
C LEU A 127 -3.60 -6.03 -2.48
N THR A 128 -2.55 -6.77 -2.12
CA THR A 128 -2.45 -7.49 -0.85
C THR A 128 -1.07 -7.26 -0.23
N TYR A 129 -0.79 -7.88 0.91
CA TYR A 129 0.55 -7.87 1.51
C TYR A 129 1.67 -8.30 0.54
N LYS A 130 1.37 -9.11 -0.49
CA LYS A 130 2.37 -9.54 -1.49
C LYS A 130 2.87 -8.37 -2.36
N ASN A 131 2.07 -7.32 -2.48
CA ASN A 131 2.44 -6.10 -3.22
C ASN A 131 3.22 -5.11 -2.34
N ILE A 132 3.43 -5.44 -1.05
CA ILE A 132 4.05 -4.55 -0.07
C ILE A 132 5.39 -5.11 0.35
N THR A 133 6.44 -4.28 0.25
CA THR A 133 7.75 -4.59 0.84
C THR A 133 8.03 -3.65 1.99
N LEU A 134 8.28 -4.22 3.18
CA LEU A 134 8.64 -3.49 4.39
C LEU A 134 10.12 -3.66 4.68
N THR A 135 10.87 -2.56 4.66
CA THR A 135 12.30 -2.56 5.01
C THR A 135 12.48 -1.88 6.37
N PRO A 136 13.05 -2.53 7.40
CA PRO A 136 13.24 -1.90 8.71
C PRO A 136 13.96 -0.55 8.62
N ALA A 137 13.39 0.49 9.21
CA ALA A 137 13.94 1.85 9.16
C ALA A 137 13.36 2.72 10.26
N ARG A 138 14.13 3.71 10.73
CA ARG A 138 13.68 4.69 11.75
C ARG A 138 13.41 6.08 11.19
N ARG A 139 13.81 6.36 9.95
CA ARG A 139 13.68 7.66 9.29
C ARG A 139 13.57 7.47 7.78
N CYS A 140 13.06 8.48 7.09
CA CYS A 140 13.12 8.56 5.64
C CYS A 140 14.59 8.62 5.15
N PRO A 141 14.88 8.14 3.93
CA PRO A 141 16.20 8.26 3.30
C PRO A 141 16.67 9.70 3.11
#